data_AF-A0A359EHF3-F1
#
_entry.id   AF-A0A359EHF3-F1
#
_cell.length_a   1.000
_cell.length_b   1.000
_cell.length_c   1.000
_cell.angle_alpha   90.00
_cell.angle_beta   90.00
_cell.angle_gamma   90.00
#
_symmetry.space_group_name_H-M   'P 1'
#
loop_
_entity.id
_entity.type
_entity.pdbx_description
1 polymer ?
#
loop_
_entity_poly.entity_id
_entity_poly.type
_entity_poly.pdbx_seq_one_letter_code
_entity_poly.pdbx_strand_id
1 'polypeptide(L)' 'MNLGPTELIIILVIVIVLFGVGRIGKIAGELGSGIKAFKDGLQGDDEKKEKETENNESTEEKS' A
#
# COMPACT_ATOMS: atom_id res chain seq x y z
N MET A 1 22.20 24.51 -7.18
CA MET A 1 21.44 23.48 -7.92
C MET A 1 20.62 22.72 -6.89
N ASN A 2 19.38 23.13 -6.67
CA ASN A 2 18.53 22.49 -5.66
C ASN A 2 17.81 21.34 -6.36
N LEU A 3 18.06 20.11 -5.92
CA LEU A 3 17.21 18.97 -6.24
C LEU A 3 15.86 19.22 -5.60
N GLY A 4 15.01 19.93 -6.32
CA GLY A 4 13.68 20.29 -5.87
C GLY A 4 12.74 19.09 -5.91
N PRO A 5 11.55 19.21 -5.29
CA PRO A 5 10.49 18.22 -5.43
C PRO A 5 10.19 17.86 -6.89
N THR A 6 10.35 18.82 -7.81
CA THR A 6 10.16 18.65 -9.26
C THR A 6 11.14 17.65 -9.87
N GLU A 7 12.45 17.75 -9.61
CA GLU A 7 13.45 16.78 -10.09
C GLU A 7 13.17 15.38 -9.54
N LEU A 8 12.80 15.26 -8.26
CA LEU A 8 12.49 13.97 -7.65
C LEU A 8 11.28 13.30 -8.32
N ILE A 9 10.26 14.07 -8.68
CA ILE A 9 9.10 13.54 -9.42
C ILE A 9 9.52 13.03 -10.80
N ILE A 10 10.37 13.75 -11.53
CA ILE A 10 10.85 13.32 -12.85
C ILE A 10 11.64 12.01 -12.73
N ILE A 11 12.53 11.91 -11.75
CA ILE A 11 13.30 10.68 -11.47
C ILE A 11 12.36 9.53 -11.12
N LEU A 12 11.37 9.77 -10.26
CA LEU A 12 10.38 8.77 -9.87
C LEU A 12 9.61 8.23 -11.08
N VAL A 13 9.20 9.10 -12.00
CA VAL A 13 8.52 8.70 -13.24
C VAL A 13 9.44 7.81 -14.09
N ILE A 14 10.71 8.17 -14.26
CA ILE A 14 11.68 7.36 -15.01
C ILE A 14 11.83 5.97 -14.39
N VAL A 15 11.98 5.90 -13.06
CA VAL A 15 12.06 4.63 -12.32
C VAL A 15 10.80 3.79 -12.56
N ILE A 16 9.61 4.39 -12.47
CA ILE A 16 8.35 3.68 -12.72
C ILE A 16 8.26 3.15 -14.15
N VAL A 17 8.76 3.88 -15.14
CA VAL A 17 8.78 3.41 -16.55
C VAL A 17 9.77 2.26 -16.74
N LEU A 18 10.96 2.33 -16.14
CA LEU A 18 12.00 1.29 -16.26
C LEU A 18 11.60 -0.02 -15.58
N PHE A 19 11.06 0.07 -14.37
CA PHE A 19 10.65 -1.11 -13.59
C PHE A 19 9.22 -1.55 -13.91
N GLY A 20 8.37 -0.64 -14.39
CA GLY A 20 6.94 -0.86 -14.63
C GLY A 20 6.09 -0.78 -13.37
N VAL A 21 4.88 -0.25 -13.49
CA VAL A 21 3.91 -0.13 -12.38
C VAL A 21 3.55 -1.47 -11.74
N GLY A 22 3.53 -2.56 -12.53
CA GLY A 22 3.18 -3.90 -12.05
C GLY A 22 4.24 -4.53 -11.15
N ARG A 23 5.54 -4.28 -11.40
CA ARG A 23 6.63 -4.77 -10.54
C ARG A 23 6.67 -4.01 -9.22
N ILE A 24 6.58 -2.68 -9.29
CA ILE A 24 6.56 -1.81 -8.10
C ILE A 24 5.35 -2.13 -7.22
N GLY A 25 4.15 -2.30 -7.81
CA GLY A 25 2.95 -2.64 -7.05
C GLY A 25 3.03 -3.99 -6.32
N LYS A 26 3.62 -5.01 -6.96
CA LYS A 26 3.84 -6.33 -6.33
C LYS A 26 4.77 -6.23 -5.12
N ILE A 27 5.93 -5.58 -5.30
CA ILE A 27 6.94 -5.40 -4.23
C ILE A 27 6.36 -4.54 -3.10
N ALA A 28 5.66 -3.46 -3.43
CA ALA A 28 5.03 -2.59 -2.45
C ALA A 28 3.89 -3.30 -1.68
N GLY A 29 3.14 -4.20 -2.32
CA GLY A 29 2.13 -5.02 -1.67
C GLY A 29 2.72 -6.02 -0.67
N GLU A 30 3.80 -6.72 -1.06
CA GLU A 30 4.52 -7.66 -0.20
C GLU A 30 5.17 -6.94 0.99
N LEU A 31 5.87 -5.83 0.71
CA LEU A 31 6.52 -5.00 1.72
C LEU A 31 5.48 -4.34 2.65
N GLY A 32 4.39 -3.82 2.09
CA GLY A 32 3.31 -3.16 2.83
C GLY A 32 2.61 -4.11 3.81
N SER A 33 2.38 -5.35 3.39
CA SER A 33 1.83 -6.40 4.26
C SER A 33 2.78 -6.71 5.43
N GLY A 34 4.09 -6.79 5.16
CA GLY A 34 5.12 -6.99 6.19
C GLY A 34 5.22 -5.81 7.17
N ILE A 35 5.20 -4.58 6.67
CA ILE A 35 5.18 -3.38 7.52
C ILE A 35 3.89 -3.31 8.34
N LYS A 36 2.74 -3.66 7.76
CA LYS A 36 1.46 -3.71 8.48
C LYS A 36 1.54 -4.72 9.62
N ALA A 37 1.97 -5.94 9.35
CA ALA A 37 2.15 -6.98 10.37
C ALA A 37 3.16 -6.56 11.46
N PHE A 38 4.24 -5.90 11.08
CA PHE A 38 5.23 -5.35 12.01
C PHE A 38 4.62 -4.26 12.91
N LYS A 39 3.87 -3.33 12.32
CA LYS A 39 3.16 -2.28 13.06
C LYS A 39 2.13 -2.88 14.01
N ASP A 40 1.33 -3.82 13.53
CA ASP A 40 0.29 -4.49 14.32
C ASP A 40 0.91 -5.31 15.47
N GLY A 41 2.11 -5.87 15.28
CA GLY A 41 2.86 -6.56 16.33
C GLY A 41 3.51 -5.60 17.35
N LEU A 42 3.89 -4.40 16.93
CA LEU A 42 4.40 -3.34 17.82
C LEU A 42 3.31 -2.61 18.59
N GLN A 43 2.09 -2.52 18.04
CA GLN A 43 0.95 -1.85 18.69
C GLN A 43 0.32 -2.66 19.83
N GLY A 44 0.63 -3.94 19.97
CA GLY A 44 0.12 -4.77 21.06
C GLY A 44 -1.38 -5.04 20.96
N ASP A 45 -1.86 -5.98 21.77
CA ASP A 45 -3.16 -6.66 21.69
C ASP A 45 -4.41 -5.79 21.91
N ASP A 46 -4.29 -4.46 21.97
CA ASP A 46 -5.38 -3.57 22.40
C ASP A 46 -6.28 -3.05 21.24
N GLU A 47 -5.91 -3.19 19.97
CA GLU A 47 -6.66 -2.62 18.83
C GLU A 47 -7.05 -3.63 17.73
N LYS A 48 -6.89 -4.94 17.96
CA LYS A 48 -7.01 -5.98 16.92
C LYS A 48 -8.44 -6.34 16.46
N LYS A 49 -9.47 -5.55 16.76
CA LYS A 49 -10.88 -5.94 16.52
C LYS A 49 -11.71 -5.09 15.54
N GLU A 50 -11.15 -4.08 14.88
CA GLU A 50 -11.97 -3.15 14.08
C GLU A 50 -11.77 -3.18 12.56
N LYS A 51 -10.91 -4.04 11.99
CA LYS A 51 -10.57 -3.95 10.56
C LYS A 51 -10.73 -5.23 9.74
N GLU A 52 -11.76 -6.03 10.02
CA GLU A 52 -12.15 -7.14 9.13
C GLU A 52 -13.59 -7.06 8.59
N THR A 53 -14.38 -6.04 8.92
CA THR A 53 -15.79 -5.94 8.49
C THR A 53 -16.03 -4.87 7.43
N GLU A 54 -15.25 -4.79 6.36
CA GLU A 54 -15.61 -3.98 5.18
C GLU A 54 -15.02 -4.58 3.90
N ASN A 55 -15.30 -5.85 3.60
CA ASN A 55 -15.10 -6.35 2.23
C ASN A 55 -15.99 -7.56 1.86
N ASN A 56 -17.26 -7.57 2.30
CA ASN A 56 -18.22 -8.53 1.77
C ASN A 56 -19.68 -8.04 1.89
N GLU A 57 -20.04 -6.98 1.16
CA GLU A 57 -21.46 -6.64 0.96
C GLU A 57 -21.71 -6.02 -0.43
N SER A 58 -21.41 -6.81 -1.47
CA SER A 58 -21.87 -6.51 -2.83
C SER A 58 -22.19 -7.79 -3.59
N THR A 59 -23.13 -8.58 -3.10
CA THR A 59 -23.94 -9.48 -3.93
C THR A 59 -25.22 -9.86 -3.17
N GLU A 60 -26.38 -9.81 -3.85
CA GLU A 60 -27.70 -10.34 -3.40
C GLU A 60 -28.40 -9.47 -2.32
N GLU A 61 -29.64 -8.98 -2.38
CA GLU A 61 -30.86 -9.25 -3.14
C GLU A 61 -31.64 -7.92 -3.23
N LYS A 62 -32.26 -7.62 -4.38
CA LYS A 62 -33.43 -6.75 -4.42
C LYS A 62 -34.55 -7.51 -5.13
N SER A 63 -35.20 -8.36 -4.36
CA SER A 63 -36.52 -8.95 -4.64
C SER A 63 -37.61 -7.99 -4.15
#